data_AF-A0A929KPC1-F1
#
_entry.id   AF-A0A929KPC1-F1
#
_cell.length_a   1.000
_cell.length_b   1.000
_cell.length_c   1.000
_cell.angle_alpha   90.00
_cell.angle_beta   90.00
_cell.angle_gamma   90.00
#
_symmetry.space_group_name_H-M   'P 1'
#
loop_
_entity.id
_entity.type
_entity.pdbx_description
1 polymer ?
#
loop_
_entity_poly.entity_id
_entity_poly.type
_entity_poly.pdbx_seq_one_letter_code
_entity_poly.pdbx_strand_id
1 'polypeptide(L)'
;MEHKTKDSVVPAPSTTSPASKAEPAPPPPAQTGGRGRLLRIGAGVLALAVALLFLYDRFFTVSAGNAVLSGAPFTLRAPIEGTLDANERLPGALMEQGQSFGRIVNERLDDSRHAELSTNIIVAEGELSAIAQRLAGVNGQLEAMQRSGGAFRDARAAQLQERLKESEATLKAAQARLREAEQAVARSDGLLRAGLTTRVAAENFRRDLAMARVELRTVAERHSAVVAEEQGAQAGIFTADSATDRSITQQTEDRLKLNQIELQALQSEKQARLAAMRAQLQREQQRIGRLRDAALMVPARGRMVRLRAQNGEFLRQGQDIADFIECGRPIVTAELDERAFRALRLGQQAVFTAAGEKEEHRGTVMQLLPPMLSPAETRGTFLVVVRVDPLNLASSCEVGRVGTLRFR
;
A
#
# COMPACT_ATOMS: atom_id res chain seq x y z
N MET A 1 -54.29 -56.15 -61.89
CA MET A 1 -53.68 -57.13 -60.97
C MET A 1 -54.10 -56.76 -59.55
N GLU A 2 -55.33 -57.06 -59.12
CA GLU A 2 -55.92 -58.40 -58.88
C GLU A 2 -55.27 -59.11 -57.67
N HIS A 3 -55.97 -59.86 -56.82
CA HIS A 3 -57.41 -60.03 -56.53
C HIS A 3 -57.42 -60.44 -55.02
N LYS A 4 -58.13 -59.73 -54.13
CA LYS A 4 -59.51 -59.99 -53.69
C LYS A 4 -59.75 -61.37 -53.02
N THR A 5 -60.34 -61.31 -51.82
CA THR A 5 -61.28 -62.28 -51.19
C THR A 5 -60.78 -63.68 -50.76
N LYS A 6 -61.42 -64.43 -49.84
CA LYS A 6 -62.29 -64.18 -48.63
C LYS A 6 -62.86 -65.56 -48.20
N ASP A 7 -63.26 -65.70 -46.92
CA ASP A 7 -64.19 -66.75 -46.40
C ASP A 7 -63.76 -68.23 -46.53
N SER A 8 -64.38 -69.25 -45.90
CA SER A 8 -64.99 -69.43 -44.56
C SER A 8 -65.41 -70.92 -44.42
N VAL A 9 -65.93 -71.30 -43.24
CA VAL A 9 -66.88 -72.41 -42.99
C VAL A 9 -66.33 -73.82 -42.64
N VAL A 10 -67.01 -74.38 -41.62
CA VAL A 10 -66.89 -75.64 -40.86
C VAL A 10 -67.98 -76.62 -41.36
N PRO A 11 -67.80 -77.96 -41.43
CA PRO A 11 -68.37 -78.85 -40.39
C PRO A 11 -67.66 -80.19 -40.08
N ALA A 12 -68.14 -80.86 -39.02
CA ALA A 12 -67.72 -82.13 -38.41
C ALA A 12 -68.52 -83.35 -38.98
N PRO A 13 -68.73 -84.54 -38.34
CA PRO A 13 -68.28 -85.10 -37.04
C PRO A 13 -67.93 -86.63 -37.05
N SER A 14 -68.07 -87.30 -35.88
CA SER A 14 -68.19 -88.77 -35.61
C SER A 14 -66.88 -89.55 -35.30
N THR A 15 -66.79 -90.52 -34.37
CA THR A 15 -67.76 -91.15 -33.40
C THR A 15 -67.07 -91.77 -32.15
N THR A 16 -67.89 -91.97 -31.08
CA THR A 16 -67.86 -93.06 -30.06
C THR A 16 -66.76 -93.18 -28.97
N SER A 17 -67.20 -92.81 -27.75
CA SER A 17 -67.04 -93.42 -26.41
C SER A 17 -67.12 -94.98 -26.35
N PRO A 18 -66.99 -95.69 -25.19
CA PRO A 18 -66.99 -95.26 -23.76
C PRO A 18 -65.83 -95.90 -22.93
N ALA A 19 -65.78 -96.05 -21.59
CA ALA A 19 -66.69 -95.80 -20.45
C ALA A 19 -65.90 -95.65 -19.11
N SER A 20 -66.59 -95.19 -18.03
CA SER A 20 -66.43 -95.63 -16.60
C SER A 20 -65.08 -95.38 -15.89
N LYS A 21 -64.99 -94.78 -14.68
CA LYS A 21 -65.92 -94.66 -13.54
C LYS A 21 -65.54 -93.44 -12.67
N ALA A 22 -66.45 -92.99 -11.80
CA ALA A 22 -66.22 -91.89 -10.85
C ALA A 22 -66.39 -92.36 -9.39
N GLU A 23 -65.69 -91.71 -8.44
CA GLU A 23 -65.86 -91.91 -6.99
C GLU A 23 -65.67 -90.56 -6.24
N PRO A 24 -66.41 -90.25 -5.16
CA PRO A 24 -66.69 -88.86 -4.77
C PRO A 24 -65.86 -88.30 -3.59
N ALA A 25 -65.96 -86.98 -3.39
CA ALA A 25 -65.23 -86.21 -2.38
C ALA A 25 -65.85 -86.24 -0.96
N PRO A 26 -65.03 -86.09 0.11
CA PRO A 26 -65.50 -85.99 1.50
C PRO A 26 -65.84 -84.54 1.95
N PRO A 27 -66.74 -84.35 2.94
CA PRO A 27 -67.22 -83.05 3.40
C PRO A 27 -66.33 -82.35 4.47
N PRO A 28 -66.49 -81.02 4.70
CA PRO A 28 -65.66 -80.26 5.63
C PRO A 28 -66.15 -80.31 7.10
N PRO A 29 -65.25 -80.38 8.10
CA PRO A 29 -65.61 -80.31 9.53
C PRO A 29 -65.73 -78.87 10.07
N ALA A 30 -66.51 -78.74 11.15
CA ALA A 30 -67.00 -77.46 11.70
C ALA A 30 -66.04 -76.69 12.62
N GLN A 31 -66.42 -75.45 12.94
CA GLN A 31 -65.64 -74.48 13.72
C GLN A 31 -65.75 -74.70 15.24
N THR A 32 -64.64 -74.59 15.99
CA THR A 32 -64.65 -74.53 17.47
C THR A 32 -63.56 -73.62 18.05
N GLY A 33 -63.89 -72.86 19.12
CA GLY A 33 -62.93 -72.46 20.16
C GLY A 33 -62.21 -71.11 20.01
N GLY A 34 -62.83 -70.02 20.49
CA GLY A 34 -62.29 -68.64 20.39
C GLY A 34 -60.95 -68.33 21.08
N ARG A 35 -60.44 -69.20 21.97
CA ARG A 35 -59.16 -68.96 22.69
C ARG A 35 -57.91 -69.30 21.86
N GLY A 36 -57.96 -70.34 21.03
CA GLY A 36 -56.85 -70.65 20.10
C GLY A 36 -56.71 -69.62 18.97
N ARG A 37 -57.80 -68.91 18.65
CA ARG A 37 -57.81 -67.79 17.69
C ARG A 37 -56.97 -66.61 18.20
N LEU A 38 -57.16 -66.20 19.45
CA LEU A 38 -56.43 -65.08 20.05
C LEU A 38 -54.91 -65.32 20.09
N LEU A 39 -54.44 -66.52 20.44
CA LEU A 39 -53.00 -66.83 20.47
C LEU A 39 -52.40 -66.84 19.04
N ARG A 40 -53.12 -67.39 18.06
CA ARG A 40 -52.70 -67.38 16.64
C ARG A 40 -52.72 -65.98 16.03
N ILE A 41 -53.69 -65.15 16.40
CA ILE A 41 -53.73 -63.73 16.01
C ILE A 41 -52.57 -62.97 16.64
N GLY A 42 -52.28 -63.18 17.93
CA GLY A 42 -51.12 -62.57 18.61
C GLY A 42 -49.78 -62.95 17.95
N ALA A 43 -49.56 -64.23 17.66
CA ALA A 43 -48.38 -64.69 16.94
C ALA A 43 -48.31 -64.13 15.51
N GLY A 44 -49.44 -64.05 14.80
CA GLY A 44 -49.53 -63.44 13.47
C GLY A 44 -49.23 -61.94 13.46
N VAL A 45 -49.75 -61.20 14.45
CA VAL A 45 -49.47 -59.77 14.63
C VAL A 45 -48.01 -59.53 15.03
N LEU A 46 -47.43 -60.39 15.89
CA LEU A 46 -46.01 -60.31 16.23
C LEU A 46 -45.11 -60.59 15.02
N ALA A 47 -45.42 -61.63 14.24
CA ALA A 47 -44.70 -61.94 13.00
C ALA A 47 -44.84 -60.81 11.96
N LEU A 48 -46.03 -60.21 11.84
CA LEU A 48 -46.27 -59.05 10.98
C LEU A 48 -45.50 -57.81 11.47
N ALA A 49 -45.45 -57.56 12.78
CA ALA A 49 -44.71 -56.45 13.36
C ALA A 49 -43.19 -56.61 13.18
N VAL A 50 -42.65 -57.82 13.35
CA VAL A 50 -41.25 -58.14 13.04
C VAL A 50 -40.99 -58.00 11.55
N ALA A 51 -41.85 -58.52 10.68
CA ALA A 51 -41.71 -58.36 9.23
C ALA A 51 -41.77 -56.88 8.80
N LEU A 52 -42.63 -56.07 9.43
CA LEU A 52 -42.72 -54.62 9.22
C LEU A 52 -41.48 -53.88 9.74
N LEU A 53 -40.90 -54.28 10.87
CA LEU A 53 -39.63 -53.72 11.37
C LEU A 53 -38.45 -54.06 10.45
N PHE A 54 -38.37 -55.31 9.96
CA PHE A 54 -37.37 -55.71 8.97
C PHE A 54 -37.58 -55.00 7.62
N LEU A 55 -38.82 -54.83 7.16
CA LEU A 55 -39.12 -53.98 6.00
C LEU A 55 -38.72 -52.53 6.24
N TYR A 56 -38.98 -51.99 7.44
CA TYR A 56 -38.68 -50.61 7.77
C TYR A 56 -37.17 -50.34 7.75
N ASP A 57 -36.36 -51.16 8.42
CA ASP A 57 -34.89 -51.05 8.34
C ASP A 57 -34.40 -51.20 6.89
N ARG A 58 -34.91 -52.20 6.15
CA ARG A 58 -34.51 -52.50 4.76
C ARG A 58 -34.87 -51.42 3.74
N PHE A 59 -36.00 -50.71 3.91
CA PHE A 59 -36.50 -49.71 2.96
C PHE A 59 -36.15 -48.27 3.33
N PHE A 60 -35.95 -47.96 4.61
CA PHE A 60 -35.71 -46.57 5.07
C PHE A 60 -34.23 -46.27 5.36
N THR A 61 -33.35 -47.27 5.55
CA THR A 61 -31.91 -46.98 5.61
C THR A 61 -31.33 -46.83 4.20
N VAL A 62 -31.08 -45.58 3.79
CA VAL A 62 -30.28 -45.30 2.59
C VAL A 62 -28.83 -45.67 2.86
N SER A 63 -28.21 -46.43 1.96
CA SER A 63 -26.80 -46.85 2.07
C SER A 63 -26.05 -46.70 0.76
N ALA A 64 -24.82 -46.19 0.81
CA ALA A 64 -23.90 -46.10 -0.33
C ALA A 64 -22.80 -47.17 -0.21
N GLY A 65 -22.59 -47.93 -1.29
CA GLY A 65 -21.58 -49.00 -1.34
C GLY A 65 -20.16 -48.51 -1.65
N ASN A 66 -20.02 -47.42 -2.42
CA ASN A 66 -18.73 -46.88 -2.87
C ASN A 66 -18.33 -45.66 -2.04
N ALA A 67 -18.16 -45.87 -0.73
CA ALA A 67 -17.53 -44.97 0.23
C ALA A 67 -16.05 -44.68 -0.06
N VAL A 68 -15.58 -43.45 -0.31
CA VAL A 68 -14.12 -43.15 -0.30
C VAL A 68 -13.79 -42.07 0.74
N LEU A 69 -13.00 -42.44 1.74
CA LEU A 69 -12.44 -41.54 2.74
C LEU A 69 -11.31 -40.70 2.14
N SER A 70 -11.45 -39.39 2.28
CA SER A 70 -10.48 -38.36 1.90
C SER A 70 -10.50 -37.25 2.97
N GLY A 71 -10.03 -36.06 2.62
CA GLY A 71 -10.15 -34.84 3.41
C GLY A 71 -10.30 -33.63 2.50
N ALA A 72 -10.36 -32.43 3.08
CA ALA A 72 -10.41 -31.20 2.30
C ALA A 72 -9.13 -31.04 1.45
N PRO A 73 -9.23 -30.91 0.11
CA PRO A 73 -8.06 -30.66 -0.72
C PRO A 73 -7.62 -29.19 -0.58
N PHE A 74 -6.30 -28.97 -0.50
CA PHE A 74 -5.70 -27.64 -0.62
C PHE A 74 -4.46 -27.72 -1.49
N THR A 75 -4.17 -26.65 -2.23
CA THR A 75 -2.94 -26.57 -3.03
C THR A 75 -1.97 -25.59 -2.40
N LEU A 76 -0.70 -25.97 -2.35
CA LEU A 76 0.40 -25.09 -2.01
C LEU A 76 0.77 -24.30 -3.26
N ARG A 77 0.74 -22.97 -3.18
CA ARG A 77 0.96 -22.06 -4.32
C ARG A 77 2.20 -21.20 -4.13
N ALA A 78 2.82 -20.82 -5.24
CA ALA A 78 3.94 -19.89 -5.25
C ALA A 78 3.49 -18.48 -4.81
N PRO A 79 3.98 -17.92 -3.67
CA PRO A 79 3.61 -16.57 -3.24
C PRO A 79 4.24 -15.47 -4.09
N ILE A 80 5.35 -15.79 -4.76
CA ILE A 80 6.10 -14.93 -5.70
C ILE A 80 6.47 -15.76 -6.93
N GLU A 81 6.90 -15.09 -8.01
CA GLU A 81 7.58 -15.76 -9.12
C GLU A 81 9.06 -15.99 -8.80
N GLY A 82 9.67 -17.00 -9.41
CA GLY A 82 11.09 -17.35 -9.21
C GLY A 82 11.36 -18.85 -9.36
N THR A 83 12.60 -19.24 -9.11
CA THR A 83 13.02 -20.66 -9.13
C THR A 83 12.69 -21.33 -7.80
N LEU A 84 12.08 -22.51 -7.84
CA LEU A 84 11.83 -23.33 -6.66
C LEU A 84 13.14 -23.98 -6.16
N ASP A 85 13.53 -23.68 -4.92
CA ASP A 85 14.57 -24.39 -4.18
C ASP A 85 13.89 -25.18 -3.05
N ALA A 86 13.67 -26.47 -3.29
CA ALA A 86 12.93 -27.35 -2.39
C ALA A 86 13.54 -28.75 -2.35
N ASN A 87 13.62 -29.31 -1.15
CA ASN A 87 14.05 -30.70 -0.95
C ASN A 87 13.18 -31.65 -1.77
N GLU A 88 13.79 -32.64 -2.42
CA GLU A 88 13.09 -33.71 -3.13
C GLU A 88 12.11 -34.43 -2.18
N ARG A 89 10.86 -34.59 -2.63
CA ARG A 89 9.80 -35.24 -1.87
C ARG A 89 8.94 -36.10 -2.78
N LEU A 90 8.58 -37.28 -2.28
CA LEU A 90 7.69 -38.20 -2.96
C LEU A 90 6.23 -37.93 -2.55
N PRO A 91 5.26 -38.09 -3.48
CA PRO A 91 3.85 -38.16 -3.13
C PRO A 91 3.59 -39.20 -2.03
N GLY A 92 2.61 -38.93 -1.17
CA GLY A 92 2.29 -39.72 0.03
C GLY A 92 2.93 -39.22 1.32
N ALA A 93 3.92 -38.32 1.25
CA ALA A 93 4.53 -37.70 2.42
C ALA A 93 3.51 -36.94 3.28
N LEU A 94 3.55 -37.16 4.60
CA LEU A 94 2.80 -36.37 5.58
C LEU A 94 3.59 -35.12 5.93
N MET A 95 2.93 -33.95 5.94
CA MET A 95 3.52 -32.68 6.33
C MET A 95 2.74 -32.02 7.45
N GLU A 96 3.45 -31.46 8.41
CA GLU A 96 2.89 -30.74 9.55
C GLU A 96 2.65 -29.26 9.23
N GLN A 97 1.75 -28.62 9.96
CA GLN A 97 1.47 -27.20 9.80
C GLN A 97 2.71 -26.36 10.12
N GLY A 98 3.02 -25.38 9.26
CA GLY A 98 4.21 -24.53 9.41
C GLY A 98 5.54 -25.20 9.01
N GLN A 99 5.52 -26.48 8.62
CA GLN A 99 6.72 -27.15 8.12
C GLN A 99 7.21 -26.48 6.83
N SER A 100 8.52 -26.30 6.71
CA SER A 100 9.14 -25.76 5.49
C SER A 100 9.04 -26.78 4.34
N PHE A 101 8.46 -26.33 3.23
CA PHE A 101 8.52 -27.03 1.94
C PHE A 101 9.81 -26.66 1.19
N GLY A 102 10.20 -25.39 1.23
CA GLY A 102 11.39 -24.89 0.55
C GLY A 102 11.37 -23.36 0.52
N ARG A 103 12.00 -22.78 -0.49
CA ARG A 103 11.96 -21.35 -0.79
C ARG A 103 11.81 -21.13 -2.28
N ILE A 104 11.36 -19.95 -2.67
CA ILE A 104 11.36 -19.51 -4.06
C ILE A 104 12.29 -18.30 -4.15
N VAL A 105 13.26 -18.34 -5.06
CA VAL A 105 14.26 -17.29 -5.25
C VAL A 105 14.06 -16.63 -6.61
N ASN A 106 13.87 -15.32 -6.63
CA ASN A 106 13.75 -14.55 -7.87
C ASN A 106 15.09 -13.88 -8.22
N GLU A 107 15.93 -14.60 -8.95
CA GLU A 107 17.21 -14.09 -9.46
C GLU A 107 17.04 -13.02 -10.56
N ARG A 108 15.87 -12.97 -11.21
CA ARG A 108 15.58 -12.11 -12.36
C ARG A 108 14.67 -10.93 -12.00
N LEU A 109 14.60 -10.60 -10.71
CA LEU A 109 13.77 -9.53 -10.18
C LEU A 109 14.21 -8.17 -10.74
N ASP A 110 13.28 -7.43 -11.32
CA ASP A 110 13.52 -6.06 -11.80
C ASP A 110 13.78 -5.08 -10.65
N ASP A 111 15.03 -4.61 -10.59
CA ASP A 111 15.55 -3.59 -9.68
C ASP A 111 15.89 -2.26 -10.39
N SER A 112 15.52 -2.10 -11.67
CA SER A 112 15.80 -0.89 -12.46
C SER A 112 15.35 0.39 -11.76
N ARG A 113 14.16 0.37 -11.15
CA ARG A 113 13.60 1.47 -10.35
C ARG A 113 14.44 1.81 -9.11
N HIS A 114 15.07 0.81 -8.48
CA HIS A 114 15.97 1.05 -7.34
C HIS A 114 17.27 1.72 -7.83
N ALA A 115 17.84 1.25 -8.94
CA ALA A 115 19.01 1.86 -9.56
C ALA A 115 18.74 3.31 -10.02
N GLU A 116 17.57 3.57 -10.62
CA GLU A 116 17.12 4.90 -11.03
C GLU A 116 16.97 5.83 -9.82
N LEU A 117 16.24 5.41 -8.78
CA LEU A 117 16.07 6.20 -7.55
C LEU A 117 17.41 6.47 -6.85
N SER A 118 18.32 5.50 -6.81
CA SER A 118 19.66 5.65 -6.24
C SER A 118 20.49 6.67 -7.02
N THR A 119 20.45 6.63 -8.35
CA THR A 119 21.13 7.59 -9.23
C THR A 119 20.56 9.00 -9.06
N ASN A 120 19.23 9.13 -9.04
CA ASN A 120 18.54 10.41 -8.84
C ASN A 120 18.84 11.03 -7.46
N ILE A 121 19.02 10.20 -6.43
CA ILE A 121 19.47 10.64 -5.09
C ILE A 121 20.89 11.22 -5.14
N ILE A 122 21.84 10.53 -5.77
CA ILE A 122 23.23 11.01 -5.93
C ILE A 122 23.27 12.35 -6.69
N VAL A 123 22.50 12.47 -7.77
CA VAL A 123 22.38 13.73 -8.53
C VAL A 123 21.81 14.86 -7.66
N ALA A 124 20.73 14.61 -6.92
CA ALA A 124 20.12 15.61 -6.04
C ALA A 124 21.02 16.02 -4.86
N GLU A 125 21.83 15.11 -4.34
CA GLU A 125 22.86 15.41 -3.33
C GLU A 125 23.97 16.30 -3.91
N GLY A 126 24.39 16.04 -5.16
CA GLY A 126 25.30 16.91 -5.91
C GLY A 126 24.73 18.31 -6.15
N GLU A 127 23.46 18.42 -6.55
CA GLU A 127 22.76 19.70 -6.70
C GLU A 127 22.71 20.49 -5.38
N LEU A 128 22.39 19.83 -4.26
CA LEU A 128 22.37 20.46 -2.94
C LEU A 128 23.74 20.93 -2.48
N SER A 129 24.80 20.16 -2.77
CA SER A 129 26.18 20.56 -2.52
C SER A 129 26.56 21.83 -3.31
N ALA A 130 26.19 21.87 -4.60
CA ALA A 130 26.42 23.04 -5.45
C ALA A 130 25.63 24.28 -4.96
N ILE A 131 24.39 24.12 -4.49
CA ILE A 131 23.60 25.21 -3.89
C ILE A 131 24.26 25.69 -2.58
N ALA A 132 24.73 24.79 -1.72
CA ALA A 132 25.42 25.14 -0.48
C ALA A 132 26.73 25.92 -0.74
N GLN A 133 27.50 25.54 -1.75
CA GLN A 133 28.69 26.29 -2.19
C GLN A 133 28.34 27.69 -2.70
N ARG A 134 27.26 27.83 -3.48
CA ARG A 134 26.77 29.15 -3.95
C ARG A 134 26.33 30.03 -2.79
N LEU A 135 25.59 29.48 -1.82
CA LEU A 135 25.21 30.18 -0.59
C LEU A 135 26.42 30.66 0.21
N ALA A 136 27.42 29.81 0.40
CA ALA A 136 28.67 30.19 1.06
C ALA A 136 29.38 31.35 0.33
N GLY A 137 29.42 31.31 -1.01
CA GLY A 137 29.96 32.39 -1.84
C GLY A 137 29.21 33.71 -1.70
N VAL A 138 27.87 33.68 -1.76
CA VAL A 138 27.02 34.88 -1.58
C VAL A 138 27.15 35.44 -0.16
N ASN A 139 27.21 34.59 0.86
CA ASN A 139 27.42 35.02 2.25
C ASN A 139 28.78 35.71 2.42
N GLY A 140 29.87 35.13 1.89
CA GLY A 140 31.19 35.74 1.93
C GLY A 140 31.27 37.09 1.19
N GLN A 141 30.54 37.23 0.07
CA GLN A 141 30.39 38.51 -0.62
C GLN A 141 29.62 39.53 0.21
N LEU A 142 28.54 39.12 0.90
CA LEU A 142 27.76 39.98 1.77
C LEU A 142 28.61 40.51 2.94
N GLU A 143 29.35 39.63 3.63
CA GLU A 143 30.27 40.01 4.72
C GLU A 143 31.39 40.95 4.24
N ALA A 144 31.96 40.69 3.05
CA ALA A 144 32.95 41.58 2.45
C ALA A 144 32.35 42.97 2.15
N MET A 145 31.15 43.02 1.57
CA MET A 145 30.45 44.28 1.29
C MET A 145 30.11 45.05 2.57
N GLN A 146 29.66 44.36 3.62
CA GLN A 146 29.35 44.97 4.93
C GLN A 146 30.60 45.55 5.60
N ARG A 147 31.74 44.84 5.58
CA ARG A 147 33.03 45.36 6.07
C ARG A 147 33.48 46.58 5.29
N SER A 148 33.47 46.53 3.95
CA SER A 148 33.86 47.66 3.10
C SER A 148 32.92 48.86 3.25
N GLY A 149 31.61 48.62 3.38
CA GLY A 149 30.61 49.65 3.63
C GLY A 149 30.76 50.32 5.00
N GLY A 150 31.11 49.55 6.05
CA GLY A 150 31.49 50.10 7.36
C GLY A 150 32.70 51.02 7.25
N ALA A 151 33.82 50.50 6.74
CA ALA A 151 35.06 51.26 6.59
C ALA A 151 34.89 52.54 5.74
N PHE A 152 34.07 52.50 4.69
CA PHE A 152 33.73 53.68 3.89
C PHE A 152 32.96 54.74 4.69
N ARG A 153 31.95 54.34 5.48
CA ARG A 153 31.21 55.27 6.36
C ARG A 153 32.13 55.91 7.38
N ASP A 154 32.97 55.12 8.04
CA ASP A 154 33.88 55.60 9.09
C ASP A 154 34.91 56.59 8.51
N ALA A 155 35.51 56.26 7.35
CA ALA A 155 36.45 57.14 6.66
C ALA A 155 35.78 58.44 6.16
N ARG A 156 34.55 58.36 5.65
CA ARG A 156 33.80 59.54 5.17
C ARG A 156 33.34 60.44 6.32
N ALA A 157 32.94 59.86 7.46
CA ALA A 157 32.62 60.60 8.68
C ALA A 157 33.86 61.36 9.20
N ALA A 158 35.01 60.70 9.30
CA ALA A 158 36.26 61.35 9.68
C ALA A 158 36.65 62.50 8.73
N GLN A 159 36.51 62.31 7.41
CA GLN A 159 36.77 63.37 6.43
C GLN A 159 35.83 64.58 6.60
N LEU A 160 34.54 64.35 6.87
CA LEU A 160 33.56 65.42 7.07
C LEU A 160 33.78 66.16 8.40
N GLN A 161 34.20 65.47 9.45
CA GLN A 161 34.55 66.09 10.73
C GLN A 161 35.76 67.04 10.60
N GLU A 162 36.80 66.69 9.83
CA GLU A 162 37.92 67.61 9.60
C GLU A 162 37.50 68.81 8.72
N ARG A 163 36.71 68.60 7.65
CA ARG A 163 36.12 69.71 6.87
C ARG A 163 35.24 70.63 7.72
N LEU A 164 34.52 70.09 8.70
CA LEU A 164 33.70 70.88 9.61
C LEU A 164 34.56 71.77 10.51
N LYS A 165 35.67 71.25 11.07
CA LYS A 165 36.64 72.03 11.86
C LYS A 165 37.30 73.14 11.04
N GLU A 166 37.72 72.83 9.81
CA GLU A 166 38.27 73.81 8.86
C GLU A 166 37.25 74.92 8.57
N SER A 167 36.01 74.53 8.26
CA SER A 167 34.92 75.46 8.00
C SER A 167 34.60 76.34 9.23
N GLU A 168 34.57 75.77 10.43
CA GLU A 168 34.37 76.52 11.67
C GLU A 168 35.51 77.52 11.93
N ALA A 169 36.77 77.15 11.64
CA ALA A 169 37.92 78.03 11.76
C ALA A 169 37.85 79.21 10.77
N THR A 170 37.49 78.95 9.50
CA THR A 170 37.30 80.02 8.50
C THR A 170 36.14 80.95 8.86
N LEU A 171 35.04 80.41 9.43
CA LEU A 171 33.92 81.21 9.93
C LEU A 171 34.35 82.12 11.08
N LYS A 172 35.10 81.61 12.06
CA LYS A 172 35.68 82.41 13.17
C LYS A 172 36.61 83.50 12.65
N ALA A 173 37.42 83.22 11.63
CA ALA A 173 38.29 84.22 11.00
C ALA A 173 37.50 85.33 10.29
N ALA A 174 36.45 84.99 9.53
CA ALA A 174 35.58 85.97 8.89
C ALA A 174 34.81 86.83 9.92
N GLN A 175 34.36 86.24 11.02
CA GLN A 175 33.76 86.98 12.15
C GLN A 175 34.75 87.92 12.86
N ALA A 176 36.04 87.58 12.88
CA ALA A 176 37.08 88.46 13.42
C ALA A 176 37.34 89.65 12.47
N ARG A 177 37.49 89.39 11.17
CA ARG A 177 37.62 90.44 10.13
C ARG A 177 36.44 91.42 10.12
N LEU A 178 35.21 90.92 10.27
CA LEU A 178 34.04 91.79 10.39
C LEU A 178 34.13 92.71 11.61
N ARG A 179 34.46 92.16 12.79
CA ARG A 179 34.63 92.96 14.02
C ARG A 179 35.73 94.00 13.91
N GLU A 180 36.84 93.68 13.23
CA GLU A 180 37.92 94.63 12.96
C GLU A 180 37.45 95.76 12.02
N ALA A 181 36.74 95.43 10.93
CA ALA A 181 36.21 96.41 9.99
C ALA A 181 35.15 97.33 10.64
N GLU A 182 34.29 96.80 11.52
CA GLU A 182 33.32 97.58 12.28
C GLU A 182 34.01 98.59 13.23
N GLN A 183 35.07 98.15 13.92
CA GLN A 183 35.88 99.06 14.73
C GLN A 183 36.64 100.11 13.88
N ALA A 184 37.14 99.73 12.70
CA ALA A 184 37.82 100.64 11.80
C ALA A 184 36.88 101.75 11.29
N VAL A 185 35.65 101.40 10.89
CA VAL A 185 34.60 102.36 10.53
C VAL A 185 34.26 103.26 11.71
N ALA A 186 34.01 102.69 12.90
CA ALA A 186 33.67 103.48 14.09
C ALA A 186 34.77 104.50 14.47
N ARG A 187 36.05 104.11 14.37
CA ARG A 187 37.19 105.02 14.56
C ARG A 187 37.25 106.09 13.47
N SER A 188 37.07 105.71 12.20
CA SER A 188 37.10 106.65 11.06
C SER A 188 35.97 107.69 11.13
N ASP A 189 34.74 107.27 11.48
CA ASP A 189 33.60 108.17 11.68
C ASP A 189 33.78 109.09 12.89
N GLY A 190 34.58 108.70 13.89
CA GLY A 190 35.03 109.59 14.97
C GLY A 190 36.00 110.67 14.45
N LEU A 191 37.04 110.26 13.74
CA LEU A 191 38.05 111.16 13.16
C LEU A 191 37.46 112.13 12.12
N LEU A 192 36.49 111.67 11.32
CA LEU A 192 35.82 112.50 10.31
C LEU A 192 34.98 113.61 10.98
N ARG A 193 34.26 113.29 12.06
CA ARG A 193 33.53 114.29 12.87
C ARG A 193 34.44 115.30 13.55
N ALA A 194 35.68 114.90 13.87
CA ALA A 194 36.70 115.80 14.41
C ALA A 194 37.47 116.61 13.34
N GLY A 195 37.18 116.40 12.03
CA GLY A 195 37.89 117.06 10.93
C GLY A 195 39.32 116.53 10.68
N LEU A 196 39.69 115.40 11.29
CA LEU A 196 41.06 114.84 11.28
C LEU A 196 41.31 113.84 10.14
N THR A 197 40.35 113.62 9.25
CA THR A 197 40.49 112.73 8.09
C THR A 197 39.59 113.16 6.92
N THR A 198 39.81 112.60 5.73
CA THR A 198 39.04 112.94 4.52
C THR A 198 37.79 112.08 4.38
N ARG A 199 36.76 112.61 3.70
CA ARG A 199 35.52 111.86 3.42
C ARG A 199 35.80 110.57 2.62
N VAL A 200 36.73 110.64 1.67
CA VAL A 200 37.16 109.50 0.83
C VAL A 200 37.79 108.38 1.68
N ALA A 201 38.59 108.73 2.69
CA ALA A 201 39.15 107.72 3.61
C ALA A 201 38.05 106.99 4.39
N ALA A 202 37.05 107.71 4.91
CA ALA A 202 35.91 107.11 5.60
C ALA A 202 35.01 106.26 4.68
N GLU A 203 34.80 106.69 3.44
CA GLU A 203 34.07 105.92 2.41
C GLU A 203 34.77 104.58 2.09
N ASN A 204 36.11 104.56 2.03
CA ASN A 204 36.87 103.32 1.84
C ASN A 204 36.65 102.31 2.99
N PHE A 205 36.76 102.74 4.26
CA PHE A 205 36.50 101.85 5.40
C PHE A 205 35.07 101.28 5.38
N ARG A 206 34.07 102.09 4.98
CA ARG A 206 32.68 101.62 4.84
C ARG A 206 32.51 100.59 3.72
N ARG A 207 33.23 100.74 2.60
CA ARG A 207 33.27 99.74 1.53
C ARG A 207 33.88 98.43 2.03
N ASP A 208 34.97 98.50 2.77
CA ASP A 208 35.67 97.31 3.27
C ASP A 208 34.83 96.57 4.34
N LEU A 209 34.07 97.31 5.17
CA LEU A 209 33.03 96.72 6.03
C LEU A 209 31.92 96.02 5.22
N ALA A 210 31.46 96.61 4.12
CA ALA A 210 30.46 95.97 3.26
C ALA A 210 30.99 94.67 2.65
N MET A 211 32.26 94.64 2.23
CA MET A 211 32.95 93.43 1.76
C MET A 211 33.05 92.37 2.87
N ALA A 212 33.46 92.73 4.07
CA ALA A 212 33.54 91.80 5.21
C ALA A 212 32.18 91.17 5.57
N ARG A 213 31.08 91.91 5.41
CA ARG A 213 29.70 91.39 5.59
C ARG A 213 29.24 90.44 4.48
N VAL A 214 29.78 90.58 3.26
CA VAL A 214 29.53 89.64 2.15
C VAL A 214 30.39 88.38 2.35
N GLU A 215 31.66 88.55 2.74
CA GLU A 215 32.57 87.45 3.07
C GLU A 215 32.01 86.58 4.20
N LEU A 216 31.58 87.16 5.33
CA LEU A 216 31.01 86.40 6.44
C LEU A 216 29.78 85.59 6.02
N ARG A 217 28.83 86.19 5.26
CA ARG A 217 27.67 85.45 4.76
C ARG A 217 28.08 84.30 3.85
N THR A 218 29.04 84.54 2.95
CA THR A 218 29.54 83.50 2.02
C THR A 218 30.19 82.33 2.76
N VAL A 219 30.93 82.60 3.84
CA VAL A 219 31.54 81.55 4.68
C VAL A 219 30.49 80.86 5.57
N ALA A 220 29.49 81.57 6.07
CA ALA A 220 28.39 80.99 6.85
C ALA A 220 27.54 80.01 6.02
N GLU A 221 27.19 80.32 4.77
CA GLU A 221 26.47 79.39 3.88
C GLU A 221 27.32 78.16 3.50
N ARG A 222 28.64 78.33 3.37
CA ARG A 222 29.56 77.18 3.18
C ARG A 222 29.62 76.30 4.44
N HIS A 223 29.53 76.89 5.63
CA HIS A 223 29.52 76.16 6.88
C HIS A 223 28.20 75.39 7.08
N SER A 224 27.05 76.00 6.81
CA SER A 224 25.75 75.32 6.89
C SER A 224 25.67 74.14 5.90
N ALA A 225 26.22 74.28 4.70
CA ALA A 225 26.34 73.19 3.72
C ALA A 225 27.17 72.01 4.24
N VAL A 226 28.34 72.25 4.86
CA VAL A 226 29.18 71.19 5.45
C VAL A 226 28.50 70.52 6.65
N VAL A 227 27.77 71.28 7.49
CA VAL A 227 26.95 70.71 8.57
C VAL A 227 25.85 69.80 8.02
N ALA A 228 25.17 70.20 6.94
CA ALA A 228 24.15 69.38 6.30
C ALA A 228 24.73 68.10 5.66
N GLU A 229 25.91 68.18 5.00
CA GLU A 229 26.63 67.00 4.50
C GLU A 229 26.99 66.02 5.63
N GLU A 230 27.40 66.52 6.80
CA GLU A 230 27.80 65.71 7.96
C GLU A 230 26.59 65.01 8.60
N GLN A 231 25.48 65.73 8.81
CA GLN A 231 24.23 65.15 9.30
C GLN A 231 23.65 64.10 8.34
N GLY A 232 23.72 64.34 7.03
CA GLY A 232 23.36 63.35 6.00
C GLY A 232 24.23 62.09 6.11
N ALA A 233 25.54 62.25 6.21
CA ALA A 233 26.48 61.14 6.36
C ALA A 233 26.24 60.30 7.62
N GLN A 234 25.92 60.93 8.76
CA GLN A 234 25.52 60.23 10.00
C GLN A 234 24.24 59.41 9.79
N ALA A 235 23.27 59.92 9.04
CA ALA A 235 22.06 59.19 8.66
C ALA A 235 22.30 58.10 7.57
N GLY A 236 23.53 57.93 7.10
CA GLY A 236 23.89 57.01 6.02
C GLY A 236 23.48 57.49 4.62
N ILE A 237 23.11 58.76 4.48
CA ILE A 237 22.68 59.42 3.24
C ILE A 237 23.83 60.27 2.72
N PHE A 238 24.56 59.75 1.74
CA PHE A 238 25.71 60.43 1.15
C PHE A 238 25.29 61.21 -0.09
N THR A 239 24.93 62.48 0.10
CA THR A 239 24.72 63.42 -1.01
C THR A 239 26.06 63.78 -1.64
N ALA A 240 26.25 63.41 -2.90
CA ALA A 240 27.35 63.89 -3.74
C ALA A 240 26.80 64.83 -4.82
N ASP A 241 27.65 65.73 -5.31
CA ASP A 241 27.35 66.71 -6.37
C ASP A 241 27.07 66.05 -7.75
N SER A 242 27.11 64.72 -7.82
CA SER A 242 26.57 63.93 -8.94
C SER A 242 26.02 62.57 -8.49
N ALA A 243 24.74 62.33 -8.79
CA ALA A 243 23.99 61.07 -8.79
C ALA A 243 23.58 60.37 -7.45
N THR A 244 22.32 60.64 -7.06
CA THR A 244 21.25 59.64 -6.80
C THR A 244 21.22 58.80 -5.50
N ASP A 245 20.34 59.22 -4.57
CA ASP A 245 19.44 58.53 -3.61
C ASP A 245 19.81 57.21 -2.87
N ARG A 246 20.59 56.29 -3.42
CA ARG A 246 21.16 55.14 -2.70
C ARG A 246 22.47 54.74 -3.36
N SER A 247 23.52 54.59 -2.57
CA SER A 247 24.82 54.20 -3.10
C SER A 247 24.74 52.84 -3.81
N ILE A 248 25.54 52.66 -4.87
CA ILE A 248 25.66 51.40 -5.62
C ILE A 248 25.94 50.21 -4.67
N THR A 249 26.67 50.46 -3.57
CA THR A 249 26.91 49.52 -2.47
C THR A 249 25.61 48.98 -1.85
N GLN A 250 24.66 49.84 -1.49
CA GLN A 250 23.38 49.42 -0.89
C GLN A 250 22.54 48.61 -1.89
N GLN A 251 22.44 49.07 -3.13
CA GLN A 251 21.71 48.35 -4.19
C GLN A 251 22.31 46.96 -4.45
N THR A 252 23.65 46.84 -4.37
CA THR A 252 24.36 45.57 -4.52
C THR A 252 24.14 44.66 -3.31
N GLU A 253 24.15 45.20 -2.09
CA GLU A 253 23.85 44.44 -0.87
C GLU A 253 22.43 43.88 -0.88
N ASP A 254 21.43 44.70 -1.24
CA ASP A 254 20.03 44.27 -1.36
C ASP A 254 19.86 43.19 -2.43
N ARG A 255 20.55 43.31 -3.58
CA ARG A 255 20.57 42.27 -4.62
C ARG A 255 21.21 40.96 -4.13
N LEU A 256 22.28 41.02 -3.34
CA LEU A 256 22.90 39.84 -2.74
C LEU A 256 21.99 39.17 -1.70
N LYS A 257 21.26 39.94 -0.89
CA LYS A 257 20.24 39.41 0.04
C LYS A 257 19.09 38.71 -0.68
N LEU A 258 18.58 39.29 -1.76
CA LEU A 258 17.54 38.64 -2.57
C LEU A 258 18.02 37.29 -3.14
N ASN A 259 19.22 37.26 -3.73
CA ASN A 259 19.85 36.02 -4.22
C ASN A 259 20.09 34.99 -3.10
N GLN A 260 20.46 35.43 -1.90
CA GLN A 260 20.58 34.55 -0.72
C GLN A 260 19.24 33.89 -0.37
N ILE A 261 18.15 34.67 -0.35
CA ILE A 261 16.79 34.17 -0.06
C ILE A 261 16.32 33.19 -1.16
N GLU A 262 16.54 33.53 -2.43
CA GLU A 262 16.22 32.65 -3.57
C GLU A 262 16.97 31.31 -3.49
N LEU A 263 18.27 31.33 -3.19
CA LEU A 263 19.07 30.12 -3.03
C LEU A 263 18.67 29.30 -1.78
N GLN A 264 18.27 29.94 -0.68
CA GLN A 264 17.73 29.25 0.51
C GLN A 264 16.39 28.58 0.22
N ALA A 265 15.48 29.26 -0.49
CA ALA A 265 14.22 28.69 -0.92
C ALA A 265 14.44 27.46 -1.82
N LEU A 266 15.31 27.58 -2.84
CA LEU A 266 15.69 26.48 -3.72
C LEU A 266 16.35 25.32 -2.96
N GLN A 267 17.20 25.61 -1.97
CA GLN A 267 17.79 24.58 -1.10
C GLN A 267 16.71 23.78 -0.36
N SER A 268 15.72 24.47 0.22
CA SER A 268 14.63 23.83 0.96
C SER A 268 13.74 22.94 0.07
N GLU A 269 13.43 23.40 -1.15
CA GLU A 269 12.68 22.63 -2.15
C GLU A 269 13.43 21.34 -2.53
N LYS A 270 14.72 21.46 -2.84
CA LYS A 270 15.59 20.33 -3.22
C LYS A 270 15.79 19.35 -2.06
N GLN A 271 15.89 19.83 -0.82
CA GLN A 271 15.93 18.99 0.38
C GLN A 271 14.63 18.19 0.58
N ALA A 272 13.47 18.83 0.43
CA ALA A 272 12.18 18.16 0.52
C ALA A 272 12.02 17.08 -0.58
N ARG A 273 12.45 17.39 -1.81
CA ARG A 273 12.46 16.43 -2.93
C ARG A 273 13.39 15.25 -2.68
N LEU A 274 14.59 15.48 -2.14
CA LEU A 274 15.53 14.42 -1.76
C LEU A 274 14.96 13.52 -0.65
N ALA A 275 14.32 14.09 0.37
CA ALA A 275 13.65 13.32 1.42
C ALA A 275 12.53 12.44 0.85
N ALA A 276 11.72 12.96 -0.08
CA ALA A 276 10.68 12.19 -0.76
C ALA A 276 11.26 11.02 -1.60
N MET A 277 12.37 11.24 -2.32
CA MET A 277 13.05 10.19 -3.10
C MET A 277 13.66 9.11 -2.20
N ARG A 278 14.29 9.48 -1.08
CA ARG A 278 14.80 8.52 -0.08
C ARG A 278 13.67 7.67 0.53
N ALA A 279 12.51 8.27 0.82
CA ALA A 279 11.32 7.53 1.28
C ALA A 279 10.75 6.59 0.20
N GLN A 280 10.83 6.96 -1.09
CA GLN A 280 10.49 6.05 -2.20
C GLN A 280 11.47 4.88 -2.29
N LEU A 281 12.79 5.14 -2.19
CA LEU A 281 13.83 4.11 -2.19
C LEU A 281 13.62 3.08 -1.07
N GLN A 282 13.30 3.53 0.15
CA GLN A 282 13.03 2.61 1.28
C GLN A 282 11.82 1.70 1.01
N ARG A 283 10.74 2.23 0.44
CA ARG A 283 9.56 1.42 0.04
C ARG A 283 9.90 0.44 -1.08
N GLU A 284 10.75 0.86 -2.01
CA GLU A 284 11.22 0.01 -3.13
C GLU A 284 12.12 -1.13 -2.62
N GLN A 285 13.03 -0.86 -1.68
CA GLN A 285 13.83 -1.88 -1.00
C GLN A 285 12.95 -2.90 -0.24
N GLN A 286 11.88 -2.44 0.42
CA GLN A 286 10.89 -3.34 1.06
C GLN A 286 10.03 -4.12 0.04
N ARG A 287 9.81 -3.60 -1.17
CA ARG A 287 9.18 -4.35 -2.27
C ARG A 287 10.13 -5.44 -2.76
N ILE A 288 11.37 -5.06 -3.08
CA ILE A 288 12.42 -5.97 -3.58
C ILE A 288 12.68 -7.09 -2.57
N GLY A 289 12.82 -6.77 -1.27
CA GLY A 289 13.03 -7.78 -0.22
C GLY A 289 11.92 -8.83 -0.13
N ARG A 290 10.66 -8.43 -0.35
CA ARG A 290 9.50 -9.35 -0.36
C ARG A 290 9.34 -10.16 -1.65
N LEU A 291 9.99 -9.76 -2.73
CA LEU A 291 9.90 -10.41 -4.05
C LEU A 291 11.17 -11.18 -4.45
N ARG A 292 12.29 -10.98 -3.74
CA ARG A 292 13.57 -11.66 -3.99
C ARG A 292 13.58 -13.10 -3.46
N ASP A 293 12.98 -13.32 -2.29
CA ASP A 293 13.00 -14.61 -1.60
C ASP A 293 11.70 -14.77 -0.81
N ALA A 294 11.08 -15.95 -0.90
CA ALA A 294 9.92 -16.31 -0.10
C ALA A 294 10.05 -17.74 0.42
N ALA A 295 10.10 -17.88 1.74
CA ALA A 295 9.99 -19.17 2.41
C ALA A 295 8.58 -19.77 2.18
N LEU A 296 8.54 -21.01 1.71
CA LEU A 296 7.31 -21.72 1.40
C LEU A 296 6.97 -22.67 2.55
N MET A 297 5.94 -22.34 3.31
CA MET A 297 5.47 -23.10 4.48
C MET A 297 4.14 -23.78 4.20
N VAL A 298 3.93 -24.98 4.76
CA VAL A 298 2.66 -25.71 4.60
C VAL A 298 1.57 -25.09 5.51
N PRO A 299 0.41 -24.66 4.98
CA PRO A 299 -0.58 -23.89 5.74
C PRO A 299 -1.39 -24.71 6.76
N ALA A 300 -1.50 -26.03 6.57
CA ALA A 300 -2.24 -26.95 7.42
C ALA A 300 -1.63 -28.36 7.38
N ARG A 301 -1.83 -29.15 8.44
CA ARG A 301 -1.39 -30.55 8.50
C ARG A 301 -2.08 -31.38 7.40
N GLY A 302 -1.31 -31.97 6.49
CA GLY A 302 -1.85 -32.64 5.32
C GLY A 302 -0.90 -33.65 4.68
N ARG A 303 -1.47 -34.61 3.93
CA ARG A 303 -0.72 -35.57 3.13
C ARG A 303 -0.62 -35.09 1.69
N MET A 304 0.59 -35.08 1.13
CA MET A 304 0.83 -34.70 -0.25
C MET A 304 0.28 -35.78 -1.19
N VAL A 305 -0.59 -35.41 -2.13
CA VAL A 305 -1.18 -36.33 -3.12
C VAL A 305 -0.41 -36.29 -4.43
N ARG A 306 0.03 -35.09 -4.84
CA ARG A 306 0.69 -34.86 -6.13
C ARG A 306 1.66 -33.71 -6.00
N LEU A 307 2.89 -33.92 -6.44
CA LEU A 307 3.83 -32.84 -6.72
C LEU A 307 3.58 -32.34 -8.15
N ARG A 308 3.48 -31.02 -8.35
CA ARG A 308 3.25 -30.39 -9.67
C ARG A 308 4.46 -29.63 -10.19
N ALA A 309 5.33 -29.18 -9.29
CA ALA A 309 6.57 -28.47 -9.60
C ALA A 309 7.79 -29.24 -9.09
N GLN A 310 8.87 -29.27 -9.87
CA GLN A 310 10.14 -29.91 -9.48
C GLN A 310 11.15 -28.91 -8.90
N ASN A 311 12.15 -29.41 -8.18
CA ASN A 311 13.25 -28.58 -7.71
C ASN A 311 14.02 -27.99 -8.90
N GLY A 312 14.39 -26.70 -8.83
CA GLY A 312 15.00 -25.96 -9.94
C GLY A 312 14.03 -25.49 -11.03
N GLU A 313 12.72 -25.75 -10.90
CA GLU A 313 11.72 -25.28 -11.86
C GLU A 313 11.39 -23.79 -11.65
N PHE A 314 11.21 -23.05 -12.75
CA PHE A 314 10.73 -21.66 -12.69
C PHE A 314 9.21 -21.60 -12.53
N LEU A 315 8.76 -20.97 -11.46
CA LEU A 315 7.36 -20.81 -11.09
C LEU A 315 6.89 -19.38 -11.28
N ARG A 316 5.65 -19.22 -11.73
CA ARG A 316 4.93 -17.94 -11.73
C ARG A 316 4.19 -17.74 -10.41
N GLN A 317 3.99 -16.49 -10.01
CA GLN A 317 3.16 -16.17 -8.85
C GLN A 317 1.75 -16.79 -8.99
N GLY A 318 1.29 -17.48 -7.95
CA GLY A 318 0.01 -18.17 -7.90
C GLY A 318 -0.01 -19.57 -8.53
N GLN A 319 1.07 -20.04 -9.16
CA GLN A 319 1.18 -21.39 -9.71
C GLN A 319 1.08 -22.46 -8.62
N ASP A 320 0.33 -23.54 -8.87
CA ASP A 320 0.20 -24.68 -7.96
C ASP A 320 1.48 -25.52 -7.95
N ILE A 321 2.06 -25.74 -6.77
CA ILE A 321 3.34 -26.44 -6.53
C ILE A 321 3.08 -27.90 -6.13
N ALA A 322 2.13 -28.11 -5.23
CA ALA A 322 1.75 -29.43 -4.74
C ALA A 322 0.30 -29.46 -4.25
N ASP A 323 -0.38 -30.57 -4.51
CA ASP A 323 -1.72 -30.87 -4.02
C ASP A 323 -1.62 -31.64 -2.69
N PHE A 324 -2.37 -31.21 -1.68
CA PHE A 324 -2.47 -31.85 -0.38
C PHE A 324 -3.92 -32.20 -0.02
N ILE A 325 -4.09 -33.23 0.81
CA ILE A 325 -5.34 -33.50 1.53
C ILE A 325 -5.12 -33.17 3.02
N GLU A 326 -5.99 -32.36 3.59
CA GLU A 326 -5.94 -31.93 4.98
C GLU A 326 -6.42 -33.01 5.96
N CYS A 327 -5.59 -33.31 6.97
CA CYS A 327 -5.87 -34.36 7.95
C CYS A 327 -6.94 -33.96 8.98
N GLY A 328 -7.06 -32.66 9.29
CA GLY A 328 -7.97 -32.15 10.33
C GLY A 328 -9.44 -32.07 9.92
N ARG A 329 -9.75 -32.23 8.63
CA ARG A 329 -11.11 -32.14 8.07
C ARG A 329 -11.37 -33.34 7.15
N PRO A 330 -11.58 -34.55 7.71
CA PRO A 330 -11.88 -35.73 6.91
C PRO A 330 -13.24 -35.60 6.24
N ILE A 331 -13.28 -36.01 4.98
CA ILE A 331 -14.42 -35.89 4.08
C ILE A 331 -14.57 -37.22 3.35
N VAL A 332 -15.74 -37.82 3.43
CA VAL A 332 -16.08 -39.02 2.67
C VAL A 332 -16.91 -38.62 1.46
N THR A 333 -16.46 -39.02 0.27
CA THR A 333 -17.21 -38.87 -0.98
C THR A 333 -17.80 -40.22 -1.35
N ALA A 334 -19.09 -40.26 -1.68
CA ALA A 334 -19.82 -41.47 -2.04
C ALA A 334 -20.57 -41.33 -3.35
N GLU A 335 -20.62 -42.41 -4.12
CA GLU A 335 -21.57 -42.59 -5.22
C GLU A 335 -22.94 -43.05 -4.67
N LEU A 336 -24.00 -42.46 -5.21
CA LEU A 336 -25.39 -42.73 -4.85
C LEU A 336 -26.22 -43.09 -6.08
N ASP A 337 -27.21 -43.94 -5.86
CA ASP A 337 -28.33 -44.10 -6.79
C ASP A 337 -29.26 -42.89 -6.75
N GLU A 338 -29.96 -42.62 -7.85
CA GLU A 338 -30.94 -41.54 -8.00
C GLU A 338 -32.04 -41.55 -6.90
N ARG A 339 -32.46 -42.75 -6.45
CA ARG A 339 -33.42 -42.91 -5.34
C ARG A 339 -32.84 -42.46 -4.00
N ALA A 340 -31.58 -42.80 -3.74
CA ALA A 340 -30.86 -42.40 -2.53
C ALA A 340 -30.67 -40.87 -2.53
N PHE A 341 -30.19 -40.30 -3.63
CA PHE A 341 -29.99 -38.86 -3.79
C PHE A 341 -31.25 -38.03 -3.50
N ARG A 342 -32.41 -38.45 -4.00
CA ARG A 342 -33.70 -37.78 -3.74
C ARG A 342 -34.18 -37.85 -2.29
N ALA A 343 -33.76 -38.86 -1.53
CA ALA A 343 -34.18 -39.05 -0.15
C ALA A 343 -33.33 -38.22 0.84
N LEU A 344 -32.09 -37.90 0.49
CA LEU A 344 -31.15 -37.23 1.38
C LEU A 344 -31.39 -35.71 1.48
N ARG A 345 -31.00 -35.14 2.62
CA ARG A 345 -30.99 -33.69 2.85
C ARG A 345 -29.65 -33.20 3.38
N LEU A 346 -29.34 -31.94 3.11
CA LEU A 346 -28.20 -31.25 3.73
C LEU A 346 -28.37 -31.20 5.26
N GLY A 347 -27.30 -31.42 6.01
CA GLY A 347 -27.35 -31.51 7.48
C GLY A 347 -27.82 -32.86 8.04
N GLN A 348 -28.15 -33.84 7.19
CA GLN A 348 -28.54 -35.18 7.63
C GLN A 348 -27.36 -35.95 8.25
N GLN A 349 -27.65 -36.78 9.25
CA GLN A 349 -26.66 -37.61 9.93
C GLN A 349 -26.28 -38.82 9.06
N ALA A 350 -24.99 -39.10 8.99
CA ALA A 350 -24.40 -40.20 8.27
C ALA A 350 -23.42 -40.96 9.16
N VAL A 351 -23.26 -42.26 8.91
CA VAL A 351 -22.29 -43.13 9.56
C VAL A 351 -21.43 -43.76 8.49
N PHE A 352 -20.12 -43.54 8.59
CA PHE A 352 -19.11 -44.17 7.73
C PHE A 352 -18.46 -45.35 8.46
N THR A 353 -18.32 -46.46 7.74
CA THR A 353 -17.61 -47.65 8.20
C THR A 353 -16.63 -48.07 7.11
N ALA A 354 -15.34 -48.04 7.40
CA ALA A 354 -14.29 -48.44 6.47
C ALA A 354 -14.32 -49.95 6.19
N ALA A 355 -13.92 -50.36 4.99
CA ALA A 355 -13.92 -51.76 4.59
C ALA A 355 -12.93 -52.58 5.45
N GLY A 356 -13.44 -53.58 6.16
CA GLY A 356 -12.65 -54.42 7.07
C GLY A 356 -12.67 -53.99 8.53
N GLU A 357 -13.16 -52.78 8.84
CA GLU A 357 -13.29 -52.28 10.21
C GLU A 357 -14.75 -52.35 10.69
N LYS A 358 -14.91 -52.40 12.01
CA LYS A 358 -16.22 -52.34 12.69
C LYS A 358 -16.49 -50.97 13.35
N GLU A 359 -15.59 -50.02 13.17
CA GLU A 359 -15.74 -48.69 13.77
C GLU A 359 -16.75 -47.85 12.98
N GLU A 360 -17.69 -47.24 13.70
CA GLU A 360 -18.71 -46.36 13.15
C GLU A 360 -18.29 -44.90 13.36
N HIS A 361 -17.84 -44.24 12.29
CA HIS A 361 -17.52 -42.81 12.35
C HIS A 361 -18.74 -41.98 11.98
N ARG A 362 -19.17 -41.09 12.89
CA ARG A 362 -20.30 -40.20 12.66
C ARG A 362 -19.89 -39.04 11.77
N GLY A 363 -20.84 -38.55 10.98
CA GLY A 363 -20.65 -37.45 10.06
C GLY A 363 -21.96 -36.80 9.65
N THR A 364 -21.85 -35.69 8.91
CA THR A 364 -23.00 -34.90 8.46
C THR A 364 -22.89 -34.62 6.95
N VAL A 365 -24.00 -34.75 6.23
CA VAL A 365 -24.10 -34.44 4.80
C VAL A 365 -23.85 -32.95 4.57
N MET A 366 -22.74 -32.63 3.92
CA MET A 366 -22.30 -31.26 3.60
C MET A 366 -22.76 -30.80 2.22
N GLN A 367 -22.72 -31.70 1.23
CA GLN A 367 -23.03 -31.36 -0.15
C GLN A 367 -23.63 -32.56 -0.88
N LEU A 368 -24.58 -32.29 -1.77
CA LEU A 368 -25.19 -33.22 -2.70
C LEU A 368 -24.91 -32.68 -4.11
N LEU A 369 -24.16 -33.43 -4.92
CA LEU A 369 -23.82 -33.05 -6.28
C LEU A 369 -24.67 -33.89 -7.25
N PRO A 370 -25.47 -33.25 -8.13
CA PRO A 370 -26.11 -33.96 -9.23
C PRO A 370 -25.05 -34.42 -10.24
N PRO A 371 -25.38 -35.41 -11.09
CA PRO A 371 -24.48 -35.84 -12.15
C PRO A 371 -24.15 -34.69 -13.10
N MET A 372 -22.87 -34.55 -13.41
CA MET A 372 -22.42 -33.71 -14.52
C MET A 372 -22.82 -34.41 -15.82
N LEU A 373 -23.70 -33.81 -16.61
CA LEU A 373 -24.13 -34.35 -17.91
C LEU A 373 -22.99 -34.23 -18.92
N SER A 374 -22.14 -35.26 -19.00
CA SER A 374 -21.20 -35.43 -20.12
C SER A 374 -21.95 -36.05 -21.31
N PRO A 375 -21.68 -35.64 -22.56
CA PRO A 375 -22.36 -36.21 -23.73
C PRO A 375 -21.94 -37.66 -24.06
N ALA A 376 -21.05 -38.26 -23.28
CA ALA A 376 -20.47 -39.58 -23.53
C ALA A 376 -20.95 -40.68 -22.56
N GLU A 377 -21.55 -40.34 -21.42
CA GLU A 377 -21.94 -41.32 -20.39
C GLU A 377 -23.46 -41.37 -20.17
N THR A 378 -24.05 -42.54 -20.40
CA THR A 378 -25.51 -42.75 -20.32
C THR A 378 -26.03 -42.99 -18.89
N ARG A 379 -25.14 -42.96 -17.88
CA ARG A 379 -25.48 -43.12 -16.46
C ARG A 379 -24.73 -42.06 -15.65
N GLY A 380 -25.41 -40.98 -15.32
CA GLY A 380 -24.87 -39.99 -14.40
C GLY A 380 -24.76 -40.54 -12.98
N THR A 381 -23.57 -40.48 -12.38
CA THR A 381 -23.35 -40.79 -10.96
C THR A 381 -23.75 -39.59 -10.09
N PHE A 382 -24.56 -39.84 -9.06
CA PHE A 382 -24.85 -38.84 -8.04
C PHE A 382 -23.78 -38.92 -6.95
N LEU A 383 -23.25 -37.79 -6.50
CA LEU A 383 -22.22 -37.76 -5.46
C LEU A 383 -22.72 -37.09 -4.20
N VAL A 384 -22.36 -37.65 -3.04
CA VAL A 384 -22.57 -37.02 -1.73
C VAL A 384 -21.24 -36.82 -1.03
N VAL A 385 -21.11 -35.67 -0.38
CA VAL A 385 -19.93 -35.27 0.39
C VAL A 385 -20.35 -35.18 1.85
N VAL A 386 -19.79 -36.06 2.68
CA VAL A 386 -20.05 -36.15 4.11
C VAL A 386 -18.81 -35.69 4.86
N ARG A 387 -18.96 -34.73 5.79
CA ARG A 387 -17.89 -34.41 6.75
C ARG A 387 -17.97 -35.40 7.92
N VAL A 388 -16.85 -36.03 8.25
CA VAL A 388 -16.76 -37.00 9.35
C VAL A 388 -16.08 -36.37 10.56
N ASP A 389 -16.42 -36.82 11.77
CA ASP A 389 -15.79 -36.33 13.00
C ASP A 389 -14.32 -36.83 13.10
N PRO A 390 -13.34 -35.95 13.39
CA PRO A 390 -11.92 -36.28 13.20
C PRO A 390 -11.28 -37.13 14.31
N LEU A 391 -11.99 -37.44 15.40
CA LEU A 391 -11.39 -37.87 16.69
C LEU A 391 -10.40 -39.04 16.56
N ASN A 392 -10.71 -40.04 15.74
CA ASN A 392 -9.85 -41.23 15.56
C ASN A 392 -9.12 -41.25 14.21
N LEU A 393 -9.60 -40.50 13.21
CA LEU A 393 -9.11 -40.50 11.83
C LEU A 393 -7.96 -39.50 11.59
N ALA A 394 -7.87 -38.44 12.40
CA ALA A 394 -6.86 -37.39 12.26
C ALA A 394 -5.44 -37.80 12.69
N SER A 395 -5.29 -38.93 13.39
CA SER A 395 -4.02 -39.42 13.92
C SER A 395 -3.12 -40.02 12.81
N SER A 396 -3.64 -40.97 12.02
CA SER A 396 -2.91 -41.63 10.93
C SER A 396 -2.99 -40.88 9.59
N CYS A 397 -3.98 -40.00 9.41
CA CYS A 397 -4.20 -39.23 8.18
C CYS A 397 -4.17 -40.13 6.93
N GLU A 398 -4.94 -41.21 6.97
CA GLU A 398 -5.07 -42.16 5.87
C GLU A 398 -6.14 -41.69 4.87
N VAL A 399 -5.79 -41.70 3.60
CA VAL A 399 -6.61 -41.21 2.48
C VAL A 399 -6.75 -42.33 1.45
N GLY A 400 -7.91 -42.40 0.79
CA GLY A 400 -8.22 -43.44 -0.19
C GLY A 400 -8.74 -44.75 0.40
N ARG A 401 -9.05 -44.82 1.70
CA ARG A 401 -9.74 -45.98 2.28
C ARG A 401 -11.16 -46.07 1.71
N VAL A 402 -11.52 -47.25 1.21
CA VAL A 402 -12.88 -47.55 0.73
C VAL A 402 -13.75 -48.04 1.90
N GLY A 403 -15.05 -47.78 1.88
CA GLY A 403 -15.99 -48.19 2.93
C GLY A 403 -17.45 -48.07 2.51
N THR A 404 -18.35 -48.11 3.47
CA THR A 404 -19.80 -47.91 3.25
C THR A 404 -20.31 -46.72 4.05
N LEU A 405 -21.33 -46.03 3.53
CA LEU A 405 -22.07 -45.00 4.26
C LEU A 405 -23.50 -45.46 4.52
N ARG A 406 -24.00 -45.23 5.73
CA ARG A 406 -25.41 -45.37 6.10
C ARG A 406 -25.95 -44.01 6.55
N PHE A 407 -27.10 -43.60 6.02
CA PHE A 407 -27.76 -42.34 6.41
C PHE A 407 -28.93 -42.64 7.37
N ARG A 408 -29.20 -41.72 8.30
CA ARG A 408 -30.29 -41.82 9.30
C ARG A 408 -31.27 -40.66 9.19
#